data_AF-A0A3D2J5Z6-F1
#
_entry.id   AF-A0A3D2J5Z6-F1
#
_cell.length_a   1.000
_cell.length_b   1.000
_cell.length_c   1.000
_cell.angle_alpha   90.00
_cell.angle_beta   90.00
_cell.angle_gamma   90.00
#
_symmetry.space_group_name_H-M   'P 1'
#
loop_
_entity.id
_entity.type
_entity.pdbx_description
1 polymer ?
#
loop_
_entity_poly.entity_id
_entity_poly.type
_entity_poly.pdbx_seq_one_letter_code
_entity_poly.pdbx_strand_id
1 'polypeptide(L)'
;RKIDRLEQIRQGKQYRYCMLNASAFADLPYEVQIVDLGVVFSIPYDTLKQMAKSSGKRLRLCSPYKEKLAQAFAYYYMRIASPNDIPKFERTK
;
A
#
# COMPACT_ATOMS: atom_id res chain seq x y z
N ARG A 1 -19.93 -7.07 8.07
CA ARG A 1 -19.97 -6.64 6.64
C ARG A 1 -18.95 -5.54 6.27
N LYS A 2 -18.74 -4.47 7.05
CA LYS A 2 -17.68 -3.44 6.78
C LYS A 2 -16.42 -3.62 7.64
N ILE A 3 -16.58 -3.95 8.92
CA ILE A 3 -15.48 -4.21 9.86
C ILE A 3 -14.62 -5.39 9.39
N ASP A 4 -15.26 -6.48 8.95
CA ASP A 4 -14.56 -7.66 8.43
C ASP A 4 -13.65 -7.33 7.24
N ARG A 5 -14.07 -6.40 6.37
CA ARG A 5 -13.25 -5.95 5.23
C ARG A 5 -12.03 -5.17 5.72
N LEU A 6 -12.20 -4.25 6.68
CA LEU A 6 -11.09 -3.50 7.25
C LEU A 6 -10.08 -4.43 7.93
N GLU A 7 -10.55 -5.46 8.65
CA GLU A 7 -9.69 -6.47 9.25
C GLU A 7 -8.95 -7.31 8.19
N GLN A 8 -9.60 -7.68 7.09
CA GLN A 8 -8.92 -8.36 5.99
C GLN A 8 -7.82 -7.49 5.35
N ILE A 9 -8.04 -6.18 5.22
CA ILE A 9 -7.03 -5.25 4.72
C ILE A 9 -5.88 -5.12 5.75
N ARG A 10 -6.19 -4.95 7.05
CA ARG A 10 -5.20 -4.88 8.13
C ARG A 10 -4.31 -6.13 8.18
N GLN A 11 -4.90 -7.31 7.95
CA GLN A 11 -4.22 -8.61 7.90
C GLN A 11 -3.48 -8.87 6.58
N GLY A 12 -3.57 -7.97 5.59
CA GLY A 12 -2.93 -8.16 4.27
C GLY A 12 -3.60 -9.21 3.39
N LYS A 13 -4.83 -9.65 3.70
CA LYS A 13 -5.60 -10.61 2.90
C LYS A 13 -6.16 -10.01 1.61
N GLN A 14 -6.32 -8.69 1.56
CA GLN A 14 -6.72 -7.96 0.35
C GLN A 14 -5.51 -7.29 -0.29
N TYR A 15 -4.87 -7.98 -1.23
CA TYR A 15 -3.62 -7.54 -1.86
C TYR A 15 -3.69 -6.20 -2.61
N ARG A 16 -4.89 -5.79 -3.03
CA ARG A 16 -5.11 -4.48 -3.66
C ARG A 16 -4.88 -3.31 -2.69
N TYR A 17 -5.03 -3.52 -1.39
CA TYR A 17 -5.02 -2.44 -0.40
C TYR A 17 -3.86 -2.58 0.58
N CYS A 18 -3.26 -1.44 0.94
CA CYS A 18 -2.26 -1.37 2.01
C CYS A 18 -2.74 -0.41 3.11
N MET A 19 -2.79 -0.89 4.36
CA MET A 19 -3.16 -0.06 5.51
C MET A 19 -1.92 0.60 6.13
N LEU A 20 -1.96 1.93 6.24
CA LEU A 20 -0.98 2.77 6.91
C LEU A 20 -1.52 3.21 8.28
N ASN A 21 -0.62 3.33 9.25
CA ASN A 21 -1.01 3.68 10.61
C ASN A 21 -1.43 5.15 10.73
N ALA A 22 -2.21 5.45 11.77
CA ALA A 22 -2.46 6.82 12.18
C ALA A 22 -1.16 7.51 12.62
N SER A 23 -1.15 8.83 12.52
CA SER A 23 -0.10 9.69 13.07
C SER A 23 -0.67 10.55 14.19
N ALA A 24 -0.03 10.52 15.35
CA ALA A 24 -0.40 11.30 16.52
C ALA A 24 0.51 12.52 16.74
N PHE A 25 1.27 12.95 15.73
CA PHE A 25 2.06 14.16 15.84
C PHE A 25 1.13 15.37 15.97
N ALA A 26 1.34 16.19 17.00
CA ALA A 26 0.48 17.34 17.31
C ALA A 26 0.25 18.26 16.11
N ASP A 27 1.29 18.51 15.31
CA ASP A 27 1.22 19.43 14.17
C ASP A 27 0.76 18.77 12.86
N LEU A 28 0.71 17.44 12.81
CA LEU A 28 0.39 16.67 11.61
C LEU A 28 -0.38 15.38 11.98
N PRO A 29 -1.59 15.49 12.55
CA PRO A 29 -2.39 14.33 12.87
C PRO A 29 -2.92 13.69 11.59
N TYR A 30 -2.90 12.37 11.54
CA TYR A 30 -3.50 11.58 10.47
C TYR A 30 -4.25 10.39 11.07
N GLU A 31 -5.42 10.09 10.53
CA GLU A 31 -6.12 8.84 10.83
C GLU A 31 -5.46 7.66 10.10
N VAL A 32 -5.92 6.44 10.40
CA VAL A 32 -5.53 5.25 9.64
C VAL A 32 -5.92 5.43 8.18
N GLN A 33 -4.96 5.21 7.27
CA GLN A 33 -5.17 5.38 5.84
C GLN A 33 -5.16 4.03 5.13
N ILE A 34 -5.93 3.93 4.05
CA ILE A 34 -5.91 2.78 3.14
C ILE A 34 -5.46 3.27 1.77
N VAL A 35 -4.34 2.74 1.30
CA VAL A 35 -3.80 3.00 -0.03
C VAL A 35 -4.40 1.98 -1.00
N ASP A 36 -5.04 2.44 -2.07
CA ASP A 36 -5.45 1.59 -3.20
C ASP A 36 -4.29 1.46 -4.18
N LEU A 37 -3.72 0.25 -4.28
CA LEU A 37 -2.60 -0.06 -5.17
C LEU A 37 -3.06 -0.33 -6.61
N GLY A 38 -4.36 -0.47 -6.83
CA GLY A 38 -4.96 -0.69 -8.16
C GLY A 38 -5.10 0.56 -9.02
N VAL A 39 -4.82 1.74 -8.46
CA VAL A 39 -4.85 3.02 -9.17
C VAL A 39 -3.50 3.71 -9.00
N VAL A 40 -2.75 3.82 -10.10
CA VAL A 40 -1.41 4.43 -10.09
C VAL A 40 -1.44 5.75 -10.83
N PHE A 41 -0.95 6.79 -10.16
CA PHE A 41 -0.72 8.10 -10.75
C PHE A 41 0.79 8.28 -10.98
N SER A 42 1.15 8.79 -12.15
CA SER A 42 2.53 9.15 -12.48
C SER A 42 2.67 10.66 -12.53
N ILE A 43 3.72 11.20 -11.91
CA ILE A 43 4.04 12.62 -11.90
C ILE A 43 5.52 12.76 -12.29
N PRO A 44 5.89 13.74 -13.15
CA PRO A 44 7.28 14.01 -13.46
C PRO A 44 8.10 14.29 -12.20
N TYR A 45 9.32 13.75 -12.15
CA TYR A 45 10.19 13.87 -10.98
C TYR A 45 10.49 15.33 -10.63
N ASP A 46 10.74 16.18 -11.62
CA ASP A 46 11.03 17.60 -11.38
C ASP A 46 9.85 18.35 -10.77
N THR A 47 8.62 18.03 -11.19
CA THR A 47 7.39 18.57 -10.58
C THR A 47 7.31 18.16 -9.11
N LEU A 48 7.53 16.89 -8.78
CA LEU A 48 7.55 16.41 -7.40
C LEU A 48 8.65 17.09 -6.57
N LYS A 49 9.84 17.29 -7.15
CA LYS A 49 10.97 17.94 -6.49
C LYS A 49 10.68 19.40 -6.19
N GLN A 50 10.04 20.12 -7.10
CA GLN A 50 9.61 21.50 -6.89
C GLN A 50 8.53 21.59 -5.81
N MET A 51 7.49 20.76 -5.88
CA MET A 51 6.46 20.66 -4.85
C MET A 51 7.05 20.34 -3.47
N ALA A 52 8.01 19.42 -3.42
CA ALA A 52 8.69 19.05 -2.19
C ALA A 52 9.52 20.18 -1.57
N LYS A 53 10.01 21.14 -2.36
CA LYS A 53 10.74 22.31 -1.88
C LYS A 53 9.81 23.41 -1.38
N SER A 54 8.66 23.60 -2.04
CA SER A 54 7.67 24.61 -1.65
C SER A 54 6.74 24.14 -0.52
N SER A 55 6.61 22.84 -0.31
CA SER A 55 5.83 22.27 0.79
C SER A 55 6.55 22.43 2.12
N GLY A 56 5.86 22.98 3.13
CA GLY A 56 6.36 23.10 4.50
C GLY A 56 6.46 21.76 5.24
N LYS A 57 6.15 21.76 6.54
CA LYS A 57 6.18 20.54 7.36
C LYS A 57 5.21 19.50 6.78
N ARG A 58 5.71 18.29 6.51
CA ARG A 58 4.92 17.19 5.95
C ARG A 58 5.26 15.86 6.60
N LEU A 59 4.25 15.00 6.73
CA LEU A 59 4.46 13.63 7.18
C LEU A 59 5.21 12.85 6.11
N ARG A 60 6.18 12.04 6.52
CA ARG A 60 6.96 11.18 5.63
C ARG A 60 6.88 9.74 6.12
N LEU A 61 6.71 8.81 5.19
CA LEU A 61 6.88 7.39 5.49
C LEU A 61 8.38 7.09 5.59
N CYS A 62 8.87 6.95 6.81
CA CYS A 62 10.21 6.45 7.08
C CYS A 62 10.24 4.91 7.00
N SER A 63 11.44 4.33 6.90
CA SER A 63 11.59 2.89 7.16
C SER A 63 11.13 2.59 8.60
N PRO A 64 10.42 1.48 8.86
CA PRO A 64 10.08 0.36 7.96
C PRO A 64 8.78 0.54 7.14
N TYR A 65 7.99 1.58 7.39
CA TYR A 65 6.69 1.78 6.72
C TYR A 65 6.80 1.96 5.21
N LYS A 66 7.86 2.65 4.77
CA LYS A 66 8.18 2.82 3.34
C LYS A 66 8.40 1.47 2.65
N GLU A 67 9.16 0.58 3.28
CA GLU A 67 9.48 -0.75 2.75
C GLU A 67 8.24 -1.64 2.71
N LYS A 68 7.43 -1.61 3.77
CA LYS A 68 6.14 -2.31 3.80
C LYS A 68 5.23 -1.91 2.64
N LEU A 69 5.11 -0.61 2.36
CA LEU A 69 4.30 -0.11 1.24
C LEU A 69 4.88 -0.55 -0.11
N ALA A 70 6.19 -0.44 -0.30
CA ALA A 70 6.86 -0.87 -1.52
C ALA A 70 6.69 -2.39 -1.77
N GLN A 71 6.81 -3.20 -0.72
CA GLN A 71 6.60 -4.64 -0.78
C GLN A 71 5.14 -4.99 -1.12
N ALA A 72 4.17 -4.32 -0.50
CA ALA A 72 2.75 -4.52 -0.82
C ALA A 72 2.45 -4.17 -2.29
N PHE A 73 3.01 -3.06 -2.78
CA PHE A 73 2.90 -2.66 -4.19
C PHE A 73 3.47 -3.71 -5.14
N ALA A 74 4.67 -4.22 -4.86
CA ALA A 74 5.30 -5.27 -5.66
C ALA A 74 4.44 -6.55 -5.69
N TYR A 75 3.97 -7.04 -4.53
CA TYR A 75 3.13 -8.23 -4.47
C TYR A 75 1.83 -8.09 -5.26
N TYR A 76 1.21 -6.92 -5.24
CA TYR A 76 -0.01 -6.67 -5.99
C TYR A 76 0.22 -6.82 -7.50
N TYR A 77 1.24 -6.16 -8.05
CA TYR A 77 1.52 -6.19 -9.49
C TYR A 77 2.13 -7.50 -9.97
N MET A 78 2.96 -8.17 -9.15
CA MET A 78 3.49 -9.50 -9.48
C MET A 78 2.38 -10.53 -9.73
N ARG A 79 1.29 -10.46 -8.97
CA ARG A 79 0.14 -11.37 -9.14
C ARG A 79 -0.63 -11.12 -10.44
N ILE A 80 -0.67 -9.88 -10.92
CA ILE A 80 -1.34 -9.53 -12.18
C ILE A 80 -0.54 -10.05 -13.38
N ALA A 81 0.79 -10.08 -13.25
CA ALA A 81 1.70 -10.50 -14.31
C ALA A 81 2.04 -12.00 -14.30
N SER A 82 1.57 -12.79 -13.33
CA SER A 82 1.87 -14.22 -13.25
C SER A 82 0.96 -15.02 -14.18
N PRO A 83 1.49 -15.73 -15.18
CA PRO A 83 0.69 -16.63 -16.01
C PRO A 83 0.20 -17.82 -15.17
N ASN A 84 -1.11 -18.07 -15.19
CA ASN A 84 -1.87 -19.23 -14.68
C ASN A 84 -1.44 -19.86 -13.34
N ASP A 85 -2.41 -20.00 -12.42
CA ASP A 85 -2.22 -20.72 -11.16
C ASP A 85 -1.80 -22.18 -11.39
N ILE A 86 -0.90 -22.67 -10.54
CA ILE A 86 -0.51 -24.08 -10.50
C ILE A 86 -1.78 -24.89 -10.14
N PRO A 87 -2.16 -25.91 -10.92
CA PRO A 87 -3.34 -26.73 -10.64
C PRO A 87 -3.20 -27.43 -9.28
N LYS A 88 -4.34 -27.74 -8.66
CA LYS A 88 -4.37 -28.41 -7.36
C LYS A 88 -3.68 -29.78 -7.45
N PHE A 89 -2.86 -30.09 -6.45
CA PHE A 89 -2.35 -31.44 -6.26
C PHE A 89 -3.51 -32.36 -5.90
N GLU A 90 -3.80 -33.35 -6.75
CA GLU A 90 -4.75 -34.42 -6.43
C GLU A 90 -4.04 -35.50 -5.61
N ARG A 91 -4.72 -36.03 -4.58
CA ARG A 91 -4.24 -37.23 -3.90
C ARG A 91 -4.51 -38.42 -4.81
N THR A 92 -3.47 -39.11 -5.25
CA THR A 92 -3.59 -40.42 -5.89
C THR A 92 -4.24 -41.38 -4.89
N LYS A 93 -5.36 -42.00 -5.28
CA LYS A 93 -6.02 -43.06 -4.50
C LYS A 93 -5.19 -44.33 -4.47
#